data_AF-A0AAW2MV97-F1
#
_entry.id   AF-A0AAW2MV97-F1
#
_cell.length_a   1.000
_cell.length_b   1.000
_cell.length_c   1.000
_cell.angle_alpha   90.00
_cell.angle_beta   90.00
_cell.angle_gamma   90.00
#
_symmetry.space_group_name_H-M   'P 1'
#
loop_
_entity.id
_entity.type
_entity.pdbx_description
1 polymer ?
#
loop_
_entity_poly.entity_id
_entity_poly.type
_entity_poly.pdbx_seq_one_letter_code
_entity_poly.pdbx_strand_id
1 'polypeptide(L)'
;MAPAIAPMKPSNLAENSFVKALAESPTLNSVPSQFAYANDSRGSHSDSIPIVDFSLLVSGTPDQRAKVLRDLDKASGESWIPESLLKAIIDASLEYFELPEEDKRRYEAKSASDPIKSGSGSVINTANHRDVLAEFSEKTRSVARKLLQDIGENLGLEKGYVDEVLKLDSCFQLYAANYYPPCPQPDQAIGLPAHTDHGLLTFLIHNGVAGLQIQHNGEWFNTNSPQNSILVNTADHLEILSNGRYKSVRHRAVVNNEATRISVVMANGAAPDAVVEPAGPLVEQDGRAYYHPMKFIEYVETMLSNKLQGKSNLDCIKIQQDH
;
A
#
# COMPACT_ATOMS: atom_id res chain seq x y z
N MET A 1 -39.93 -14.73 -46.80
CA MET A 1 -39.13 -15.56 -45.89
C MET A 1 -38.25 -14.63 -45.07
N ALA A 2 -38.56 -14.46 -43.79
CA ALA A 2 -37.74 -13.68 -42.87
C ALA A 2 -36.47 -14.48 -42.52
N PRO A 3 -35.28 -13.86 -42.49
CA PRO A 3 -34.07 -14.58 -42.10
C PRO A 3 -34.11 -14.85 -40.59
N ALA A 4 -33.72 -16.07 -40.23
CA ALA A 4 -33.65 -16.54 -38.85
C ALA A 4 -32.68 -15.69 -38.03
N ILE A 5 -33.14 -15.21 -36.88
CA ILE A 5 -32.32 -14.54 -35.87
C ILE A 5 -31.44 -15.61 -35.23
N ALA A 6 -30.12 -15.53 -35.46
CA ALA A 6 -29.15 -16.34 -34.74
C ALA A 6 -29.20 -15.99 -33.24
N PRO A 7 -29.00 -16.97 -32.32
CA PRO A 7 -29.02 -16.69 -30.90
C PRO A 7 -27.89 -15.71 -30.55
N MET A 8 -28.24 -14.61 -29.88
CA MET A 8 -27.26 -13.69 -29.30
C MET A 8 -26.36 -14.49 -28.34
N LYS A 9 -25.06 -14.50 -28.60
CA LYS A 9 -24.06 -14.89 -27.59
C LYS A 9 -24.20 -13.96 -26.39
N PRO A 10 -24.00 -14.44 -25.15
CA PRO A 10 -23.95 -13.57 -23.97
C PRO A 10 -22.92 -12.46 -24.25
N SER A 11 -23.36 -11.22 -24.11
CA SER A 11 -22.52 -10.05 -24.34
C SER A 11 -21.31 -10.07 -23.41
N ASN A 12 -20.12 -9.77 -23.95
CA ASN A 12 -18.85 -9.58 -23.25
C ASN A 12 -18.86 -8.37 -22.28
N LEU A 13 -19.93 -8.15 -21.50
CA LEU A 13 -19.95 -7.09 -20.48
C LEU A 13 -18.86 -7.31 -19.42
N ALA A 14 -18.51 -8.56 -19.11
CA ALA A 14 -17.62 -8.91 -18.00
C ALA A 14 -16.12 -8.70 -18.28
N GLU A 15 -15.67 -8.59 -19.54
CA GLU A 15 -14.23 -8.48 -19.85
C GLU A 15 -13.70 -7.03 -19.78
N ASN A 16 -14.58 -6.02 -19.85
CA ASN A 16 -14.18 -4.61 -20.00
C ASN A 16 -14.94 -3.63 -19.08
N SER A 17 -15.64 -4.12 -18.05
CA SER A 17 -16.35 -3.29 -17.07
C SER A 17 -15.54 -3.10 -15.80
N PHE A 18 -15.55 -1.90 -15.21
CA PHE A 18 -14.98 -1.69 -13.89
C PHE A 18 -15.70 -2.57 -12.85
N VAL A 19 -14.97 -3.07 -11.85
CA VAL A 19 -15.55 -3.94 -10.80
C VAL A 19 -16.75 -3.29 -10.09
N LYS A 20 -16.77 -1.95 -9.96
CA LYS A 20 -17.93 -1.18 -9.47
C LYS A 20 -19.18 -1.42 -10.31
N ALA A 21 -19.10 -1.26 -11.63
CA ALA A 21 -20.24 -1.45 -12.53
C ALA A 21 -20.73 -2.90 -12.53
N LEU A 22 -19.81 -3.87 -12.41
CA LEU A 22 -20.16 -5.27 -12.25
C LEU A 22 -20.95 -5.51 -10.95
N ALA A 23 -20.46 -4.97 -9.82
CA ALA A 23 -21.08 -5.13 -8.51
C ALA A 23 -22.45 -4.42 -8.38
N GLU A 24 -22.63 -3.31 -9.09
CA GLU A 24 -23.90 -2.56 -9.15
C GLU A 24 -24.91 -3.20 -10.12
N SER A 25 -24.50 -4.21 -10.89
CA SER A 25 -25.41 -4.91 -11.81
C SER A 25 -26.46 -5.70 -11.02
N PRO A 26 -27.76 -5.50 -11.28
CA PRO A 26 -28.83 -6.21 -10.58
C PRO A 26 -28.86 -7.72 -10.86
N THR A 27 -28.05 -8.20 -11.80
CA THR A 27 -27.97 -9.62 -12.19
C THR A 27 -26.80 -10.36 -11.54
N LEU A 28 -25.92 -9.68 -10.79
CA LEU A 28 -24.74 -10.29 -10.20
C LEU A 28 -25.09 -11.05 -8.90
N ASN A 29 -25.44 -12.33 -9.05
CA ASN A 29 -25.77 -13.21 -7.93
C ASN A 29 -24.59 -14.10 -7.47
N SER A 30 -23.49 -14.11 -8.23
CA SER A 30 -22.29 -14.90 -7.95
C SER A 30 -21.05 -14.23 -8.51
N VAL A 31 -19.89 -14.47 -7.89
CA VAL A 31 -18.59 -13.98 -8.34
C VAL A 31 -18.20 -14.69 -9.64
N PRO A 32 -17.89 -13.96 -10.73
CA PRO A 32 -17.40 -14.58 -11.97
C PRO A 32 -16.09 -15.32 -11.75
N SER A 33 -15.86 -16.40 -12.51
CA SER A 33 -14.69 -17.28 -12.32
C SER A 33 -13.34 -16.56 -12.44
N GLN A 34 -13.26 -15.47 -13.20
CA GLN A 34 -12.04 -14.66 -13.31
C GLN A 34 -11.64 -13.93 -12.00
N PHE A 35 -12.59 -13.75 -11.08
CA PHE A 35 -12.39 -13.15 -9.76
C PHE A 35 -12.38 -14.21 -8.65
N ALA A 36 -12.53 -15.48 -9.01
CA ALA A 36 -12.50 -16.57 -8.04
C ALA A 36 -11.10 -16.66 -7.43
N TYR A 37 -11.04 -16.59 -6.11
CA TYR A 37 -9.80 -16.67 -5.35
C TYR A 37 -9.90 -17.79 -4.32
N ALA A 38 -9.00 -18.77 -4.41
CA ALA A 38 -8.89 -19.84 -3.42
C ALA A 38 -8.21 -19.29 -2.16
N ASN A 39 -8.94 -19.26 -1.06
CA ASN A 39 -8.48 -18.67 0.18
C ASN A 39 -7.60 -19.68 0.95
N ASP A 40 -6.29 -19.47 1.00
CA ASP A 40 -5.39 -20.21 1.90
C ASP A 40 -5.71 -19.81 3.35
N SER A 41 -6.55 -20.61 4.03
CA SER A 41 -6.91 -20.53 5.46
C SER A 41 -7.28 -19.14 6.00
N ARG A 42 -8.55 -18.97 6.39
CA ARG A 42 -9.04 -17.71 6.97
C ARG A 42 -8.27 -17.36 8.24
N GLY A 43 -7.97 -16.06 8.39
CA GLY A 43 -7.41 -15.52 9.61
C GLY A 43 -8.26 -15.83 10.84
N SER A 44 -7.60 -15.99 12.00
CA SER A 44 -8.32 -16.30 13.23
C SER A 44 -9.21 -15.12 13.65
N HIS A 45 -10.44 -15.42 14.05
CA HIS A 45 -11.29 -14.47 14.77
C HIS A 45 -10.88 -14.50 16.25
N SER A 46 -9.92 -13.67 16.66
CA SER A 46 -10.03 -12.91 17.93
C SER A 46 -8.73 -12.31 18.43
N ASP A 47 -7.57 -12.55 17.83
CA ASP A 47 -6.36 -11.92 18.35
C ASP A 47 -6.16 -10.60 17.62
N SER A 48 -6.61 -9.52 18.25
CA SER A 48 -6.24 -8.17 17.82
C SER A 48 -4.73 -8.16 17.63
N ILE A 49 -4.26 -7.82 16.43
CA ILE A 49 -2.87 -7.39 16.25
C ILE A 49 -2.65 -6.38 17.37
N PRO A 50 -1.61 -6.54 18.21
CA PRO A 50 -1.29 -5.50 19.15
C PRO A 50 -1.21 -4.22 18.32
N ILE A 51 -2.05 -3.22 18.64
CA ILE A 51 -1.87 -1.90 18.04
C ILE A 51 -0.45 -1.54 18.43
N VAL A 52 0.47 -1.71 17.49
CA VAL A 52 1.86 -1.35 17.68
C VAL A 52 1.81 0.16 17.57
N ASP A 53 1.59 0.78 18.72
CA ASP A 53 1.95 2.17 18.93
C ASP A 53 3.31 2.35 18.25
N PHE A 54 3.43 3.33 17.37
CA PHE A 54 4.66 3.58 16.62
C PHE A 54 5.86 3.76 17.57
N SER A 55 5.60 4.12 18.84
CA SER A 55 6.57 4.13 19.93
C SER A 55 7.21 2.76 20.25
N LEU A 56 6.56 1.65 19.89
CA LEU A 56 7.02 0.27 20.08
C LEU A 56 7.84 -0.26 18.89
N LEU A 57 7.75 0.36 17.70
CA LEU A 57 8.62 0.05 16.54
C LEU A 57 10.03 0.62 16.72
N VAL A 58 10.21 1.47 17.72
CA VAL A 58 11.51 1.90 18.22
C VAL A 58 11.92 0.93 19.30
N SER A 59 12.86 0.03 18.99
CA SER A 59 13.46 -0.89 19.96
C SER A 59 13.97 -0.10 21.16
N GLY A 60 13.27 -0.18 22.28
CA GLY A 60 13.68 0.57 23.45
C GLY A 60 12.86 0.32 24.71
N THR A 61 13.48 0.68 25.84
CA THR A 61 12.88 0.67 27.17
C THR A 61 11.66 1.61 27.23
N PRO A 62 10.76 1.48 28.22
CA PRO A 62 9.62 2.39 28.39
C PRO A 62 9.96 3.89 28.32
N ASP A 63 11.15 4.28 28.76
CA ASP A 63 11.62 5.67 28.76
C ASP A 63 12.00 6.17 27.36
N GLN A 64 12.58 5.30 26.53
CA GLN A 64 12.88 5.61 25.12
C GLN A 64 11.58 5.77 24.33
N ARG A 65 10.57 4.93 24.61
CA ARG A 65 9.22 5.05 24.02
C ARG A 65 8.54 6.36 24.40
N ALA A 66 8.58 6.72 25.68
CA ALA A 66 8.04 7.99 26.15
C ALA A 66 8.79 9.19 25.55
N LYS A 67 10.08 9.05 25.24
CA LYS A 67 10.86 10.08 24.54
C LYS A 67 10.44 10.20 23.08
N VAL A 68 10.28 9.10 22.35
CA VAL A 68 9.78 9.13 20.95
C VAL A 68 8.37 9.71 20.89
N LEU A 69 7.47 9.33 21.81
CA LEU A 69 6.13 9.93 21.89
C LEU A 69 6.19 11.42 22.18
N ARG A 70 7.04 11.88 23.10
CA ARG A 70 7.26 13.31 23.35
C ARG A 70 7.91 14.02 22.16
N ASP A 71 8.83 13.38 21.45
CA ASP A 71 9.51 13.95 20.29
C ASP A 71 8.57 14.01 19.07
N LEU A 72 7.68 13.02 18.92
CA LEU A 72 6.56 13.02 17.97
C LEU A 72 5.54 14.09 18.34
N ASP A 73 5.12 14.20 19.61
CA ASP A 73 4.20 15.24 20.10
C ASP A 73 4.80 16.65 20.03
N LYS A 74 6.11 16.79 20.18
CA LYS A 74 6.80 18.07 20.10
C LYS A 74 7.08 18.46 18.65
N ALA A 75 7.35 17.48 17.78
CA ALA A 75 7.39 17.68 16.33
C ALA A 75 5.98 17.90 15.73
N SER A 76 4.93 17.39 16.37
CA SER A 76 3.53 17.46 15.88
C SER A 76 2.88 18.83 16.04
N GLY A 77 3.50 19.78 16.75
CA GLY A 77 2.97 21.14 16.92
C GLY A 77 2.60 21.85 15.61
N GLU A 78 3.20 21.45 14.48
CA GLU A 78 2.86 21.94 13.12
C GLU A 78 2.79 20.83 12.03
N SER A 79 3.11 19.57 12.37
CA SER A 79 3.44 18.49 11.40
C SER A 79 2.38 17.39 11.25
N TRP A 80 1.30 17.37 12.06
CA TRP A 80 0.25 16.36 11.89
C TRP A 80 -0.59 16.61 10.64
N ILE A 81 -1.05 15.51 10.01
CA ILE A 81 -1.99 15.57 8.90
C ILE A 81 -3.38 15.83 9.50
N PRO A 82 -4.04 16.96 9.19
CA PRO A 82 -5.33 17.29 9.79
C PRO A 82 -6.39 16.24 9.43
N GLU A 83 -7.27 15.89 10.38
CA GLU A 83 -8.40 14.97 10.10
C GLU A 83 -9.27 15.47 8.93
N SER A 84 -9.41 16.79 8.78
CA SER A 84 -10.10 17.42 7.65
C SER A 84 -9.44 17.09 6.32
N LEU A 85 -8.11 17.01 6.26
CA LEU A 85 -7.37 16.65 5.06
C LEU A 85 -7.47 15.13 4.77
N LEU A 86 -7.48 14.29 5.81
CA LEU A 86 -7.73 12.85 5.67
C LEU A 86 -9.12 12.57 5.11
N LYS A 87 -10.13 13.32 5.57
CA LYS A 87 -11.48 13.24 5.02
C LYS A 87 -11.52 13.75 3.57
N ALA A 88 -10.90 14.91 3.31
CA ALA A 88 -10.90 15.53 1.99
C ALA A 88 -10.26 14.62 0.92
N ILE A 89 -9.15 13.92 1.22
CA ILE A 89 -8.52 13.03 0.25
C ILE A 89 -9.37 11.78 -0.04
N ILE A 90 -10.09 11.27 0.95
CA ILE A 90 -11.06 10.17 0.76
C ILE A 90 -12.24 10.64 -0.09
N ASP A 91 -12.83 11.80 0.22
CA ASP A 91 -13.95 12.37 -0.53
C ASP A 91 -13.57 12.66 -1.99
N ALA A 92 -12.39 13.27 -2.21
CA ALA A 92 -11.91 13.57 -3.56
C ALA A 92 -11.57 12.29 -4.36
N SER A 93 -11.18 11.20 -3.68
CA SER A 93 -11.04 9.89 -4.31
C SER A 93 -12.38 9.29 -4.71
N LEU A 94 -13.38 9.43 -3.83
CA LEU A 94 -14.76 9.00 -4.06
C LEU A 94 -15.36 9.68 -5.29
N GLU A 95 -15.16 10.99 -5.43
CA GLU A 95 -15.63 11.75 -6.59
C GLU A 95 -15.16 11.13 -7.92
N TYR A 96 -13.91 10.63 -7.99
CA TYR A 96 -13.45 9.94 -9.17
C TYR A 96 -14.24 8.64 -9.43
N PHE A 97 -14.46 7.82 -8.40
CA PHE A 97 -15.12 6.52 -8.57
C PHE A 97 -16.57 6.66 -9.03
N GLU A 98 -17.21 7.77 -8.69
CA GLU A 98 -18.56 8.14 -9.14
C GLU A 98 -18.60 8.79 -10.54
N LEU A 99 -17.46 9.07 -11.17
CA LEU A 99 -17.46 9.53 -12.57
C LEU A 99 -18.07 8.48 -13.51
N PRO A 100 -18.73 8.91 -14.60
CA PRO A 100 -19.14 8.03 -15.69
C PRO A 100 -17.98 7.19 -16.22
N GLU A 101 -18.24 5.94 -16.65
CA GLU A 101 -17.17 5.05 -17.14
C GLU A 101 -16.38 5.65 -18.30
N GLU A 102 -17.06 6.35 -19.23
CA GLU A 102 -16.43 7.05 -20.36
C GLU A 102 -15.39 8.11 -19.93
N ASP A 103 -15.61 8.76 -18.80
CA ASP A 103 -14.66 9.73 -18.24
C ASP A 103 -13.52 9.03 -17.51
N LYS A 104 -13.80 7.91 -16.82
CA LYS A 104 -12.76 7.09 -16.17
C LYS A 104 -11.82 6.43 -17.20
N ARG A 105 -12.35 6.03 -18.36
CA ARG A 105 -11.58 5.45 -19.49
C ARG A 105 -10.50 6.38 -20.04
N ARG A 106 -10.64 7.70 -19.87
CA ARG A 106 -9.60 8.68 -20.26
C ARG A 106 -8.28 8.49 -19.50
N TYR A 107 -8.35 7.81 -18.36
CA TYR A 107 -7.23 7.55 -17.47
C TYR A 107 -6.74 6.10 -17.53
N GLU A 108 -7.31 5.24 -18.38
CA GLU A 108 -6.90 3.83 -18.46
C GLU A 108 -5.41 3.69 -18.77
N ALA A 109 -4.73 2.82 -18.00
CA ALA A 109 -3.29 2.59 -18.15
C ALA A 109 -2.96 2.11 -19.58
N LYS A 110 -2.03 2.80 -20.25
CA LYS A 110 -1.44 2.36 -21.52
C LYS A 110 -0.09 1.66 -21.30
N SER A 111 0.60 2.01 -20.22
CA SER A 111 1.83 1.39 -19.75
C SER A 111 1.83 1.26 -18.22
N ALA A 112 2.57 0.28 -17.69
CA ALA A 112 2.82 0.16 -16.26
C ALA A 112 3.50 1.40 -15.66
N SER A 113 4.27 2.12 -16.48
CA SER A 113 5.04 3.33 -16.15
C SER A 113 4.27 4.64 -16.31
N ASP A 114 2.99 4.60 -16.70
CA ASP A 114 2.22 5.84 -16.87
C ASP A 114 2.10 6.59 -15.53
N PRO A 115 2.34 7.92 -15.50
CA PRO A 115 2.36 8.69 -14.25
C PRO A 115 0.97 8.83 -13.62
N ILE A 116 -0.09 8.65 -14.41
CA ILE A 116 -1.50 8.70 -14.02
C ILE A 116 -2.17 7.53 -14.73
N LYS A 117 -2.82 6.66 -13.96
CA LYS A 117 -3.50 5.48 -14.50
C LYS A 117 -4.74 5.11 -13.69
N SER A 118 -5.72 4.55 -14.39
CA SER A 118 -6.89 3.88 -13.85
C SER A 118 -6.95 2.44 -14.36
N GLY A 119 -7.46 1.54 -13.52
CA GLY A 119 -7.64 0.13 -13.85
C GLY A 119 -8.62 -0.53 -12.88
N SER A 120 -8.63 -1.87 -12.85
CA SER A 120 -9.40 -2.64 -11.87
C SER A 120 -8.89 -2.40 -10.44
N GLY A 121 -9.29 -1.29 -9.83
CA GLY A 121 -9.11 -1.02 -8.41
C GLY A 121 -8.12 0.07 -8.02
N SER A 122 -7.50 0.82 -8.93
CA SER A 122 -6.60 1.93 -8.56
C SER A 122 -6.73 3.14 -9.47
N VAL A 123 -6.61 4.34 -8.91
CA VAL A 123 -6.83 5.63 -9.58
C VAL A 123 -5.82 6.67 -9.13
N ILE A 124 -5.38 7.54 -10.05
CA ILE A 124 -4.75 8.84 -9.73
C ILE A 124 -5.32 9.96 -10.63
N ASN A 125 -5.68 11.10 -10.01
CA ASN A 125 -5.81 12.49 -10.53
C ASN A 125 -7.06 12.96 -11.33
N THR A 126 -8.00 13.66 -10.67
CA THR A 126 -8.94 14.66 -11.25
C THR A 126 -8.52 16.09 -10.89
N ALA A 127 -9.05 17.12 -11.57
CA ALA A 127 -8.65 18.52 -11.34
C ALA A 127 -8.90 19.04 -9.90
N ASN A 128 -10.03 18.70 -9.27
CA ASN A 128 -10.31 19.05 -7.85
C ASN A 128 -9.45 18.23 -6.88
N HIS A 129 -9.06 17.03 -7.27
CA HIS A 129 -8.21 16.16 -6.47
C HIS A 129 -6.77 16.67 -6.41
N ARG A 130 -6.33 17.51 -7.36
CA ARG A 130 -4.93 17.96 -7.46
C ARG A 130 -4.46 18.75 -6.24
N ASP A 131 -5.23 19.74 -5.78
CA ASP A 131 -4.81 20.61 -4.68
C ASP A 131 -4.82 19.86 -3.35
N VAL A 132 -5.88 19.08 -3.11
CA VAL A 132 -6.00 18.21 -1.93
C VAL A 132 -4.88 17.16 -1.91
N LEU A 133 -4.59 16.52 -3.06
CA LEU A 133 -3.51 15.56 -3.18
C LEU A 133 -2.14 16.21 -3.00
N ALA A 134 -1.93 17.43 -3.48
CA ALA A 134 -0.67 18.15 -3.31
C ALA A 134 -0.42 18.46 -1.82
N GLU A 135 -1.42 18.99 -1.11
CA GLU A 135 -1.32 19.25 0.33
C GLU A 135 -1.11 17.95 1.11
N PHE A 136 -1.88 16.91 0.78
CA PHE A 136 -1.74 15.58 1.40
C PHE A 136 -0.35 14.97 1.14
N SER A 137 0.17 15.08 -0.09
CA SER A 137 1.53 14.63 -0.47
C SER A 137 2.61 15.36 0.33
N GLU A 138 2.51 16.68 0.48
CA GLU A 138 3.48 17.47 1.24
C GLU A 138 3.49 17.06 2.73
N LYS A 139 2.30 16.98 3.36
CA LYS A 139 2.19 16.61 4.77
C LYS A 139 2.65 15.17 5.02
N THR A 140 2.24 14.22 4.20
CA THR A 140 2.70 12.82 4.30
C THR A 140 4.20 12.68 4.08
N ARG A 141 4.79 13.44 3.15
CA ARG A 141 6.24 13.44 2.93
C ARG A 141 7.00 13.94 4.15
N SER A 142 6.53 15.03 4.77
CA SER A 142 7.12 15.58 5.99
C SER A 142 7.10 14.57 7.14
N VAL A 143 5.94 13.93 7.37
CA VAL A 143 5.79 12.89 8.41
C VAL A 143 6.68 11.69 8.10
N ALA A 144 6.67 11.17 6.87
CA ALA A 144 7.49 10.03 6.48
C ALA A 144 8.98 10.30 6.68
N ARG A 145 9.48 11.48 6.27
CA ARG A 145 10.87 11.88 6.46
C ARG A 145 11.25 11.92 7.94
N LYS A 146 10.39 12.46 8.80
CA LYS A 146 10.62 12.49 10.24
C LYS A 146 10.68 11.08 10.84
N LEU A 147 9.73 10.21 10.49
CA LEU A 147 9.73 8.82 10.95
C LEU A 147 10.98 8.07 10.49
N LEU A 148 11.43 8.29 9.26
CA LEU A 148 12.64 7.67 8.72
C LEU A 148 13.92 8.13 9.42
N GLN A 149 14.00 9.41 9.81
CA GLN A 149 15.09 9.91 10.64
C GLN A 149 15.12 9.22 12.00
N ASP A 150 13.97 9.14 12.66
CA ASP A 150 13.87 8.49 13.98
C ASP A 150 14.22 6.99 13.87
N ILE A 151 13.74 6.29 12.83
CA ILE A 151 14.11 4.90 12.54
C ILE A 151 15.63 4.77 12.33
N GLY A 152 16.24 5.67 11.56
CA GLY A 152 17.69 5.69 11.34
C GLY A 152 18.48 5.82 12.64
N GLU A 153 18.12 6.79 13.48
CA GLU A 153 18.76 7.00 14.79
C GLU A 153 18.61 5.77 15.70
N ASN A 154 17.44 5.10 15.68
CA ASN A 154 17.20 3.89 16.46
C ASN A 154 17.98 2.68 15.97
N LEU A 155 18.31 2.64 14.68
CA LEU A 155 19.25 1.67 14.11
C LEU A 155 20.71 1.98 14.47
N GLY A 156 20.98 3.09 15.16
CA GLY A 156 22.33 3.55 15.48
C GLY A 156 23.04 4.20 14.29
N LEU A 157 22.29 4.64 13.27
CA LEU A 157 22.83 5.39 12.14
C LEU A 157 23.00 6.87 12.52
N GLU A 158 23.99 7.51 11.92
CA GLU A 158 24.20 8.94 12.12
C GLU A 158 23.00 9.77 11.63
N LYS A 159 22.75 10.89 12.30
CA LYS A 159 21.67 11.80 11.91
C LYS A 159 21.89 12.28 10.46
N GLY A 160 20.86 12.12 9.63
CA GLY A 160 20.91 12.48 8.20
C GLY A 160 21.44 11.37 7.28
N TYR A 161 21.92 10.25 7.83
CA TYR A 161 22.39 9.11 7.03
C TYR A 161 21.29 8.63 6.05
N VAL A 162 20.08 8.39 6.56
CA VAL A 162 18.94 7.91 5.76
C VAL A 162 18.55 8.93 4.68
N ASP A 163 18.55 10.23 5.01
CA ASP A 163 18.27 11.30 4.07
C ASP A 163 19.25 11.34 2.90
N GLU A 164 20.55 11.20 3.20
CA GLU A 164 21.63 11.26 2.22
C GLU A 164 21.63 10.05 1.29
N VAL A 165 21.67 8.83 1.86
CA VAL A 165 21.81 7.61 1.05
C VAL A 165 20.56 7.34 0.19
N LEU A 166 19.38 7.74 0.66
CA LEU A 166 18.12 7.58 -0.09
C LEU A 166 17.73 8.82 -0.90
N LYS A 167 18.52 9.90 -0.81
CA LYS A 167 18.30 11.19 -1.50
C LYS A 167 16.88 11.74 -1.29
N LEU A 168 16.43 11.82 -0.04
CA LEU A 168 15.01 12.06 0.28
C LEU A 168 14.47 13.43 -0.18
N ASP A 169 15.31 14.40 -0.54
CA ASP A 169 14.88 15.67 -1.15
C ASP A 169 14.20 15.48 -2.52
N SER A 170 14.53 14.39 -3.21
CA SER A 170 13.91 13.98 -4.49
C SER A 170 13.13 12.67 -4.34
N CYS A 171 12.61 12.39 -3.15
CA CYS A 171 11.91 11.14 -2.85
C CYS A 171 10.70 10.89 -3.76
N PHE A 172 10.48 9.63 -4.10
CA PHE A 172 9.32 9.17 -4.83
C PHE A 172 8.12 8.99 -3.90
N GLN A 173 6.94 9.43 -4.33
CA GLN A 173 5.67 9.10 -3.70
C GLN A 173 4.71 8.49 -4.72
N LEU A 174 4.08 7.38 -4.34
CA LEU A 174 3.01 6.76 -5.12
C LEU A 174 1.70 6.89 -4.36
N TYR A 175 0.74 7.55 -5.00
CA TYR A 175 -0.64 7.61 -4.54
C TYR A 175 -1.46 6.49 -5.16
N ALA A 176 -2.32 5.84 -4.39
CA ALA A 176 -3.35 4.96 -4.93
C ALA A 176 -4.63 5.05 -4.12
N ALA A 177 -5.75 5.37 -4.79
CA ALA A 177 -7.07 5.20 -4.22
C ALA A 177 -7.65 3.86 -4.67
N ASN A 178 -8.12 3.04 -3.71
CA ASN A 178 -8.68 1.72 -3.95
C ASN A 178 -10.16 1.68 -3.56
N TYR A 179 -11.00 1.11 -4.43
CA TYR A 179 -12.45 0.98 -4.26
C TYR A 179 -12.87 -0.48 -4.30
N TYR A 180 -13.47 -0.95 -3.22
CA TYR A 180 -13.91 -2.33 -3.03
C TYR A 180 -15.43 -2.34 -2.83
N PRO A 181 -16.24 -2.64 -3.86
CA PRO A 181 -17.69 -2.72 -3.72
C PRO A 181 -18.10 -3.95 -2.88
N PRO A 182 -19.34 -3.97 -2.35
CA PRO A 182 -19.93 -5.17 -1.77
C PRO A 182 -19.86 -6.35 -2.74
N CYS A 183 -19.41 -7.50 -2.24
CA CYS A 183 -19.24 -8.72 -2.99
C CYS A 183 -20.29 -9.75 -2.54
N PRO A 184 -21.06 -10.39 -3.45
CA PRO A 184 -22.09 -11.36 -3.06
C PRO A 184 -21.51 -12.65 -2.45
N GLN A 185 -20.25 -12.98 -2.77
CA GLN A 185 -19.56 -14.16 -2.24
C GLN A 185 -18.16 -13.76 -1.77
N PRO A 186 -18.04 -12.99 -0.67
CA PRO A 186 -16.77 -12.42 -0.23
C PRO A 186 -15.73 -13.50 0.13
N ASP A 187 -16.20 -14.70 0.45
CA ASP A 187 -15.37 -15.87 0.74
C ASP A 187 -14.72 -16.52 -0.49
N GLN A 188 -15.17 -16.14 -1.70
CA GLN A 188 -14.68 -16.66 -2.99
C GLN A 188 -13.93 -15.59 -3.79
N ALA A 189 -13.74 -14.40 -3.25
CA ALA A 189 -13.09 -13.28 -3.91
C ALA A 189 -12.05 -12.63 -2.97
N ILE A 190 -11.12 -11.90 -3.56
CA ILE A 190 -10.17 -11.06 -2.82
C ILE A 190 -10.19 -9.66 -3.41
N GLY A 191 -10.10 -8.64 -2.56
CA GLY A 191 -10.01 -7.25 -3.02
C GLY A 191 -8.63 -6.96 -3.59
N LEU A 192 -7.60 -7.24 -2.79
CA LEU A 192 -6.20 -7.13 -3.20
C LEU A 192 -5.45 -8.37 -2.71
N PRO A 193 -4.83 -9.17 -3.61
CA PRO A 193 -4.08 -10.36 -3.23
C PRO A 193 -2.93 -10.08 -2.24
N ALA A 194 -2.46 -11.14 -1.59
CA ALA A 194 -1.37 -11.05 -0.63
C ALA A 194 -0.05 -10.58 -1.26
N HIS A 195 0.50 -9.49 -0.76
CA HIS A 195 1.72 -8.85 -1.26
C HIS A 195 2.50 -8.14 -0.13
N THR A 196 3.70 -7.66 -0.45
CA THR A 196 4.43 -6.66 0.34
C THR A 196 4.50 -5.36 -0.45
N ASP A 197 4.73 -4.25 0.25
CA ASP A 197 4.83 -2.95 -0.40
C ASP A 197 6.25 -2.66 -0.87
N HIS A 198 6.37 -1.97 -2.00
CA HIS A 198 7.61 -1.27 -2.35
C HIS A 198 7.66 0.05 -1.58
N GLY A 199 8.88 0.53 -1.35
CA GLY A 199 9.09 1.82 -0.69
C GLY A 199 9.71 1.65 0.68
N LEU A 200 9.72 2.73 1.44
CA LEU A 200 10.26 2.79 2.79
C LEU A 200 9.11 2.67 3.80
N LEU A 201 8.07 3.51 3.64
CA LEU A 201 6.88 3.53 4.49
C LEU A 201 5.62 3.72 3.64
N THR A 202 4.57 2.96 3.96
CA THR A 202 3.25 3.10 3.37
C THR A 202 2.28 3.69 4.37
N PHE A 203 1.59 4.77 4.00
CA PHE A 203 0.51 5.35 4.80
C PHE A 203 -0.83 4.96 4.19
N LEU A 204 -1.72 4.37 4.99
CA LEU A 204 -3.04 3.92 4.60
C LEU A 204 -4.11 4.63 5.40
N ILE A 205 -5.11 5.17 4.70
CA ILE A 205 -6.32 5.76 5.27
C ILE A 205 -7.53 5.07 4.65
N HIS A 206 -8.61 4.91 5.40
CA HIS A 206 -9.83 4.28 4.92
C HIS A 206 -11.10 4.91 5.49
N ASN A 207 -12.23 4.66 4.82
CA ASN A 207 -13.55 5.20 5.19
C ASN A 207 -14.19 4.58 6.45
N GLY A 208 -13.48 3.73 7.18
CA GLY A 208 -13.95 3.07 8.40
C GLY A 208 -14.49 1.65 8.18
N VAL A 209 -14.57 1.21 6.92
CA VAL A 209 -14.92 -0.17 6.59
C VAL A 209 -13.67 -1.05 6.66
N ALA A 210 -13.73 -2.08 7.50
CA ALA A 210 -12.65 -3.04 7.68
C ALA A 210 -12.36 -3.83 6.39
N GLY A 211 -11.14 -4.33 6.25
CA GLY A 211 -10.77 -5.17 5.11
C GLY A 211 -9.29 -5.41 4.92
N LEU A 212 -8.41 -4.66 5.59
CA LEU A 212 -6.99 -4.97 5.59
C LEU A 212 -6.70 -6.16 6.52
N GLN A 213 -5.92 -7.11 6.02
CA GLN A 213 -5.36 -8.22 6.78
C GLN A 213 -3.85 -8.24 6.64
N ILE A 214 -3.13 -8.47 7.75
CA ILE A 214 -1.69 -8.69 7.75
C ILE A 214 -1.37 -10.14 8.10
N GLN A 215 -0.25 -10.65 7.59
CA GLN A 215 0.22 -11.99 7.89
C GLN A 215 1.28 -11.94 9.00
N HIS A 216 1.08 -12.73 10.05
CA HIS A 216 2.05 -12.92 11.13
C HIS A 216 2.13 -14.40 11.49
N ASN A 217 3.34 -14.97 11.55
CA ASN A 217 3.57 -16.40 11.83
C ASN A 217 2.73 -17.37 10.96
N GLY A 218 2.52 -17.00 9.69
CA GLY A 218 1.72 -17.79 8.73
C GLY A 218 0.21 -17.57 8.82
N GLU A 219 -0.27 -16.93 9.87
CA GLU A 219 -1.69 -16.65 10.09
C GLU A 219 -2.08 -15.24 9.66
N TRP A 220 -3.33 -15.06 9.25
CA TRP A 220 -3.88 -13.77 8.85
C TRP A 220 -4.61 -13.10 10.02
N PHE A 221 -4.39 -11.79 10.19
CA PHE A 221 -5.04 -11.00 11.23
C PHE A 221 -5.70 -9.77 10.65
N ASN A 222 -6.91 -9.46 11.10
CA ASN A 222 -7.61 -8.22 10.72
C ASN A 222 -6.99 -7.03 11.43
N THR A 223 -6.80 -5.93 10.71
CA THR A 223 -6.40 -4.65 11.32
C THR A 223 -7.63 -3.91 11.82
N ASN A 224 -7.65 -3.58 13.11
CA ASN A 224 -8.66 -2.72 13.72
C ASN A 224 -8.10 -1.30 13.86
N SER A 225 -8.17 -0.53 12.79
CA SER A 225 -7.74 0.88 12.80
C SER A 225 -8.92 1.78 13.15
N PRO A 226 -8.80 2.66 14.16
CA PRO A 226 -9.82 3.65 14.47
C PRO A 226 -10.18 4.51 13.26
N GLN A 227 -11.39 5.05 13.25
CA GLN A 227 -11.76 6.09 12.29
C GLN A 227 -10.81 7.29 12.43
N ASN A 228 -10.49 7.95 11.32
CA ASN A 228 -9.55 9.09 11.24
C ASN A 228 -8.10 8.77 11.64
N SER A 229 -7.72 7.49 11.68
CA SER A 229 -6.32 7.09 11.88
C SER A 229 -5.58 6.86 10.56
N ILE A 230 -4.26 6.97 10.61
CA ILE A 230 -3.36 6.58 9.54
C ILE A 230 -2.66 5.30 9.98
N LEU A 231 -2.82 4.24 9.22
CA LEU A 231 -2.04 3.03 9.41
C LEU A 231 -0.71 3.20 8.66
N VAL A 232 0.40 2.99 9.37
CA VAL A 232 1.74 3.06 8.78
C VAL A 232 2.32 1.65 8.71
N ASN A 233 2.76 1.26 7.53
CA ASN A 233 3.45 -0.01 7.28
C ASN A 233 4.90 0.28 6.88
N THR A 234 5.80 -0.64 7.25
CA THR A 234 7.17 -0.73 6.74
C THR A 234 7.21 -1.53 5.45
N ALA A 235 7.90 -1.00 4.45
CA ALA A 235 7.95 -1.55 3.10
C ALA A 235 9.34 -2.13 2.76
N ASP A 236 9.42 -2.81 1.61
CA ASP A 236 10.57 -3.64 1.21
C ASP A 236 11.93 -2.89 1.26
N HIS A 237 11.99 -1.63 0.82
CA HIS A 237 13.24 -0.88 0.80
C HIS A 237 13.72 -0.48 2.20
N LEU A 238 12.82 -0.32 3.17
CA LEU A 238 13.23 -0.13 4.56
C LEU A 238 13.74 -1.44 5.18
N GLU A 239 13.18 -2.58 4.78
CA GLU A 239 13.73 -3.89 5.17
C GLU A 239 15.16 -4.07 4.62
N ILE A 240 15.39 -3.72 3.34
CA ILE A 240 16.72 -3.75 2.73
C ILE A 240 17.69 -2.84 3.50
N LEU A 241 17.34 -1.55 3.66
CA LEU A 241 18.21 -0.55 4.30
C LEU A 241 18.59 -0.95 5.73
N SER A 242 17.62 -1.46 6.49
CA SER A 242 17.82 -1.88 7.89
C SER A 242 18.53 -3.24 8.03
N ASN A 243 18.98 -3.82 6.91
CA ASN A 243 19.56 -5.15 6.82
C ASN A 243 18.65 -6.22 7.48
N GLY A 244 17.34 -6.09 7.29
CA GLY A 244 16.35 -7.04 7.79
C GLY A 244 15.84 -6.80 9.21
N ARG A 245 16.24 -5.72 9.90
CA ARG A 245 15.77 -5.40 11.27
C ARG A 245 14.31 -4.94 11.29
N TYR A 246 13.91 -4.09 10.34
CA TYR A 246 12.50 -3.75 10.10
C TYR A 246 11.95 -4.68 9.03
N LYS A 247 10.78 -5.28 9.26
CA LYS A 247 10.20 -6.27 8.33
C LYS A 247 9.11 -5.66 7.46
N SER A 248 9.16 -5.94 6.17
CA SER A 248 8.08 -5.70 5.23
C SER A 248 7.00 -6.76 5.43
N VAL A 249 5.86 -6.33 5.96
CA VAL A 249 4.80 -7.26 6.38
C VAL A 249 3.91 -7.60 5.19
N ARG A 250 3.79 -8.90 4.92
CA ARG A 250 2.86 -9.39 3.90
C ARG A 250 1.42 -9.10 4.34
N HIS A 251 0.64 -8.51 3.45
CA HIS A 251 -0.72 -8.08 3.75
C HIS A 251 -1.63 -8.24 2.52
N ARG A 252 -2.95 -8.20 2.74
CA ARG A 252 -3.98 -8.32 1.69
C ARG A 252 -5.22 -7.49 2.03
N ALA A 253 -6.06 -7.23 1.04
CA ALA A 253 -7.37 -6.63 1.27
C ALA A 253 -8.49 -7.64 0.98
N VAL A 254 -9.31 -7.95 1.97
CA VAL A 254 -10.53 -8.75 1.82
C VAL A 254 -11.72 -7.85 1.49
N VAL A 255 -12.69 -8.43 0.80
CA VAL A 255 -13.98 -7.80 0.47
C VAL A 255 -15.04 -8.27 1.47
N ASN A 256 -16.14 -7.53 1.56
CA ASN A 256 -17.30 -7.87 2.39
C ASN A 256 -18.58 -7.76 1.54
N ASN A 257 -19.73 -8.18 2.07
CA ASN A 257 -21.02 -8.15 1.38
C ASN A 257 -21.98 -7.04 1.89
N GLU A 258 -21.53 -6.16 2.79
CA GLU A 258 -22.38 -5.20 3.49
C GLU A 258 -22.15 -3.76 3.01
N ALA A 259 -20.90 -3.34 2.84
CA ALA A 259 -20.53 -1.96 2.62
C ALA A 259 -19.32 -1.80 1.70
N THR A 260 -19.35 -0.74 0.88
CA THR A 260 -18.20 -0.33 0.07
C THR A 260 -17.05 0.11 0.97
N ARG A 261 -15.89 -0.53 0.79
CA ARG A 261 -14.63 -0.08 1.40
C ARG A 261 -13.86 0.80 0.43
N ILE A 262 -13.35 1.92 0.94
CA ILE A 262 -12.41 2.76 0.21
C ILE A 262 -11.18 2.97 1.05
N SER A 263 -10.01 2.88 0.41
CA SER A 263 -8.76 3.20 1.05
C SER A 263 -7.85 4.00 0.14
N VAL A 264 -7.18 4.99 0.72
CA VAL A 264 -6.14 5.79 0.11
C VAL A 264 -4.79 5.32 0.65
N VAL A 265 -3.86 5.08 -0.26
CA VAL A 265 -2.49 4.65 0.01
C VAL A 265 -1.53 5.73 -0.48
N MET A 266 -0.58 6.09 0.37
CA MET A 266 0.59 6.89 0.02
C MET A 266 1.85 6.10 0.35
N ALA A 267 2.48 5.52 -0.67
CA ALA A 267 3.79 4.87 -0.51
C ALA A 267 4.90 5.93 -0.62
N ASN A 268 5.79 5.95 0.35
CA ASN A 268 6.92 6.88 0.43
C ASN A 268 8.21 6.10 0.15
N GLY A 269 8.92 6.46 -0.91
CA GLY A 269 10.11 5.77 -1.39
C GLY A 269 11.38 6.62 -1.31
N ALA A 270 12.49 6.04 -1.79
CA ALA A 270 13.73 6.76 -2.04
C ALA A 270 13.61 7.61 -3.32
N ALA A 271 14.64 8.39 -3.66
CA ALA A 271 14.70 8.98 -4.99
C ALA A 271 14.72 7.89 -6.09
N PRO A 272 14.11 8.13 -7.26
CA PRO A 272 14.09 7.15 -8.35
C PRO A 272 15.46 6.59 -8.73
N ASP A 273 16.50 7.41 -8.66
CA ASP A 273 17.87 7.05 -9.01
C ASP A 273 18.73 6.58 -7.83
N ALA A 274 18.20 6.58 -6.61
CA ALA A 274 18.90 6.07 -5.44
C ALA A 274 19.11 4.55 -5.57
N VAL A 275 20.30 4.08 -5.18
CA VAL A 275 20.58 2.67 -4.98
C VAL A 275 20.26 2.36 -3.53
N VAL A 276 19.28 1.49 -3.30
CA VAL A 276 18.92 1.04 -1.96
C VAL A 276 19.71 -0.23 -1.66
N GLU A 277 20.42 -0.21 -0.55
CA GLU A 277 21.24 -1.32 -0.07
C GLU A 277 21.27 -1.34 1.46
N PRO A 278 21.65 -2.47 2.09
CA PRO A 278 21.85 -2.50 3.53
C PRO A 278 22.82 -1.43 4.00
N ALA A 279 22.43 -0.67 5.04
CA ALA A 279 23.26 0.41 5.56
C ALA A 279 24.62 -0.13 6.03
N GLY A 280 25.70 0.49 5.53
CA GLY A 280 27.09 0.06 5.79
C GLY A 280 27.39 -0.21 7.28
N PRO A 281 27.05 0.71 8.21
CA PRO A 281 27.26 0.49 9.64
C PRO A 281 26.53 -0.75 10.19
N LEU A 282 25.36 -1.11 9.64
CA LEU A 282 24.62 -2.31 10.04
C LEU A 282 25.24 -3.58 9.47
N VAL A 283 25.75 -3.52 8.24
CA VAL A 283 26.50 -4.61 7.60
C VAL A 283 27.79 -4.91 8.38
N GLU A 284 28.51 -3.87 8.82
CA GLU A 284 29.71 -4.01 9.65
C GLU A 284 29.39 -4.67 11.00
N GLN A 285 28.28 -4.27 11.64
CA GLN A 285 27.82 -4.88 12.89
C GLN A 285 27.43 -6.35 12.71
N ASP A 286 26.74 -6.68 11.61
CA ASP A 286 26.26 -8.05 11.34
C ASP A 286 27.34 -8.95 10.73
N GLY A 287 28.45 -8.36 10.28
CA GLY A 287 29.51 -9.02 9.53
C GLY A 287 29.12 -9.43 8.10
N ARG A 288 27.90 -9.07 7.64
CA ARG A 288 27.41 -9.40 6.29
C ARG A 288 26.18 -8.59 5.88
N ALA A 289 26.01 -8.45 4.57
CA ALA A 289 24.77 -7.97 3.95
C ALA A 289 23.80 -9.14 3.72
N TYR A 290 22.51 -8.90 3.93
CA TYR A 290 21.44 -9.88 3.66
C TYR A 290 20.73 -9.65 2.32
N TYR A 291 20.94 -8.48 1.71
CA TYR A 291 20.26 -8.08 0.48
C TYR A 291 21.27 -7.48 -0.50
N HIS A 292 21.05 -7.71 -1.80
CA HIS A 292 21.80 -7.07 -2.87
C HIS A 292 21.36 -5.62 -3.07
N PRO A 293 22.28 -4.71 -3.45
CA PRO A 293 21.93 -3.35 -3.83
C PRO A 293 21.04 -3.35 -5.09
N MET A 294 20.04 -2.48 -5.11
CA MET A 294 19.19 -2.29 -6.29
C MET A 294 18.73 -0.83 -6.42
N LYS A 295 18.63 -0.35 -7.65
CA LYS A 295 18.08 0.98 -7.92
C LYS A 295 16.58 1.01 -7.62
N PHE A 296 16.14 2.01 -6.87
CA PHE A 296 14.77 2.11 -6.38
C PHE A 296 13.72 1.97 -7.50
N ILE A 297 13.87 2.74 -8.58
CA ILE A 297 12.87 2.72 -9.67
C ILE A 297 12.82 1.39 -10.40
N GLU A 298 13.95 0.69 -10.54
CA GLU A 298 14.01 -0.62 -11.20
C GLU A 298 13.27 -1.68 -10.38
N TYR A 299 13.36 -1.61 -9.04
CA TYR A 299 12.58 -2.47 -8.14
C TYR A 299 11.08 -2.21 -8.29
N VAL A 300 10.67 -0.93 -8.28
CA VAL A 300 9.26 -0.53 -8.43
C VAL A 300 8.70 -0.96 -9.78
N GLU A 301 9.42 -0.75 -10.88
CA GLU A 301 9.01 -1.17 -12.22
C GLU A 301 8.92 -2.70 -12.34
N THR A 302 9.84 -3.44 -11.72
CA THR A 302 9.80 -4.90 -11.69
C THR A 302 8.57 -5.40 -10.95
N MET A 303 8.25 -4.80 -9.80
CA MET A 303 7.04 -5.12 -9.04
C MET A 303 5.76 -4.81 -9.84
N LEU A 304 5.67 -3.63 -10.45
CA LEU A 304 4.48 -3.21 -11.19
C LEU A 304 4.27 -3.97 -12.50
N SER A 305 5.32 -4.56 -13.06
CA SER A 305 5.23 -5.32 -14.33
C SER A 305 4.88 -6.80 -14.12
N ASN A 306 4.66 -7.27 -12.89
CA ASN A 306 4.33 -8.67 -12.56
C ASN A 306 5.28 -9.71 -13.20
N LYS A 307 6.54 -9.32 -13.47
CA LYS A 307 7.52 -10.18 -14.15
C LYS A 307 7.97 -11.37 -13.28
N LEU A 308 7.65 -11.37 -11.99
CA LEU A 308 8.03 -12.43 -11.06
C LEU A 308 6.91 -13.45 -10.93
N GLN A 309 7.10 -14.61 -11.55
CA GLN A 309 6.20 -15.76 -11.52
C GLN A 309 6.14 -16.41 -10.12
N GLY A 310 5.49 -15.75 -9.15
CA GLY A 310 5.18 -16.32 -7.83
C GLY A 310 6.27 -16.20 -6.75
N LYS A 311 7.36 -15.46 -6.99
CA LYS A 311 8.33 -15.07 -5.94
C LYS A 311 8.10 -13.62 -5.53
N SER A 312 8.29 -13.28 -4.25
CA SER A 312 8.29 -11.86 -3.85
C SER A 312 9.51 -11.15 -4.45
N ASN A 313 9.39 -9.87 -4.82
CA ASN A 313 10.54 -9.09 -5.32
C ASN A 313 11.69 -9.10 -4.30
N LEU A 314 11.35 -9.10 -3.01
CA LEU A 314 12.31 -9.17 -1.92
C LEU A 314 13.12 -10.47 -1.94
N ASP A 315 12.52 -11.60 -2.32
CA ASP A 315 13.25 -12.88 -2.40
C ASP A 315 14.24 -12.93 -3.57
N CYS A 316 14.05 -12.11 -4.60
CA CYS A 316 14.99 -12.01 -5.71
C CYS A 316 16.27 -11.24 -5.35
N ILE A 317 16.21 -10.39 -4.32
CA ILE A 317 17.34 -9.57 -3.88
C ILE A 317 17.94 -10.05 -2.56
N LYS A 318 17.31 -10.98 -1.85
CA LYS A 318 17.92 -11.65 -0.70
C LYS A 318 19.14 -12.46 -1.14
N ILE A 319 20.24 -12.30 -0.42
CA ILE A 319 21.46 -13.08 -0.61
C ILE A 319 21.21 -14.49 -0.06
N GLN A 320 21.26 -15.49 -0.94
CA GLN A 320 21.13 -16.89 -0.53
C GLN A 320 22.32 -17.29 0.34
N GLN A 321 22.07 -18.08 1.37
CA GLN A 321 23.14 -18.67 2.16
C GLN A 321 23.60 -19.96 1.47
N ASP A 322 24.88 -20.02 1.12
CA ASP A 322 25.52 -21.32 0.88
C ASP A 322 25.53 -22.07 2.23
N HIS A 323 24.82 -23.19 2.28
CA HIS A 323 24.80 -24.10 3.42
C HIS A 323 26.08 -24.91 3.52
#